data_AF-A0A956EZ22-F1
#
_entry.id   AF-A0A956EZ22-F1
#
_cell.length_a   1.000
_cell.length_b   1.000
_cell.length_c   1.000
_cell.angle_alpha   90.00
_cell.angle_beta   90.00
_cell.angle_gamma   90.00
#
_symmetry.space_group_name_H-M   'P 1'
#
loop_
_entity.id
_entity.type
_entity.pdbx_description
1 polymer ?
#
loop_
_entity_poly.entity_id
_entity_poly.type
_entity_poly.pdbx_seq_one_letter_code
_entity_poly.pdbx_strand_id
1 'polypeptide(L)'
;MGIGALVCVGCGGEALGPPPAAPRLSSVDAAIPNDLDWVVRVDLKRMRDALGPIIVGRIRQEAEAASGDKNSLNLAFKQADTVWIGFRAAERFDLTDNVVVMRGRFTDLQLPSGEDWGPETDLGGDWRRRSQRGKLQRFQPRRLYLRGNDTLVFVSEAEIDSVNRQIERGEQDPRVSPPDRGVLAFAGRVNLGKPLSDRPWARERPEIRKLLRDADAVSGFIDLEAGEARVEVDVDYVDSTVAKAAGDQATRLLEAMQALGPPFDELG
;
A
#
# COMPACT_ATOMS: atom_id res chain seq x y z
N MET A 1 52.80 49.17 -37.66
CA MET A 1 52.65 47.82 -37.07
C MET A 1 51.72 47.95 -35.87
N GLY A 2 50.47 47.52 -36.00
CA GLY A 2 49.48 47.56 -34.92
C GLY A 2 49.08 46.13 -34.56
N ILE A 3 49.31 45.74 -33.31
CA ILE A 3 48.91 44.42 -32.78
C ILE A 3 47.51 44.59 -32.20
N GLY A 4 46.51 44.04 -32.89
CA GLY A 4 45.15 43.91 -32.38
C GLY A 4 45.06 42.71 -31.43
N ALA A 5 44.73 42.96 -30.17
CA ALA A 5 44.39 41.92 -29.21
C ALA A 5 42.91 41.57 -29.35
N LEU A 6 42.63 40.38 -29.88
CA LEU A 6 41.29 39.80 -29.95
C LEU A 6 40.98 39.16 -28.59
N VAL A 7 40.07 39.75 -27.82
CA VAL A 7 39.57 39.19 -26.55
C VAL A 7 38.43 38.22 -26.87
N CYS A 8 38.71 36.93 -26.79
CA CYS A 8 37.67 35.89 -26.84
C CYS A 8 36.93 35.87 -25.50
N VAL A 9 35.69 36.37 -25.47
CA VAL A 9 34.77 36.19 -24.35
C VAL A 9 34.27 34.75 -24.41
N GLY A 10 34.88 33.87 -23.59
CA GLY A 10 34.41 32.51 -23.42
C GLY A 10 33.08 32.50 -22.67
N CYS A 11 32.01 32.02 -23.31
CA CYS A 11 30.79 31.63 -22.62
C CYS A 11 31.12 30.51 -21.62
N GLY A 12 31.18 30.86 -20.34
CA GLY A 12 31.27 29.89 -19.26
C GLY A 12 30.01 29.02 -19.27
N GLY A 13 30.11 27.83 -19.86
CA GLY A 13 29.10 26.80 -19.71
C GLY A 13 29.02 26.44 -18.23
N GLU A 14 27.90 26.77 -17.62
CA GLU A 14 27.55 26.30 -16.28
C GLU A 14 27.68 24.77 -16.30
N ALA A 15 28.65 24.25 -15.55
CA ALA A 15 28.92 22.83 -15.51
C ALA A 15 27.67 22.13 -14.98
N LEU A 16 26.95 21.44 -15.87
CA LEU A 16 25.83 20.59 -15.48
C LEU A 16 26.36 19.61 -14.43
N GLY A 17 25.78 19.66 -13.23
CA GLY A 17 26.13 18.75 -12.15
C GLY A 17 25.94 17.29 -12.56
N PRO A 18 26.54 16.33 -11.85
CA PRO A 18 26.32 14.91 -12.11
C PRO A 18 24.82 14.60 -12.06
N PRO A 19 24.32 13.69 -12.92
CA PRO A 19 22.91 13.31 -12.91
C PRO A 19 22.52 12.74 -11.54
N PRO A 20 21.25 12.93 -11.11
CA PRO A 20 20.79 12.37 -9.84
C PRO A 20 20.93 10.85 -9.84
N ALA A 21 21.31 10.29 -8.69
CA ALA A 21 21.39 8.85 -8.51
C ALA A 21 19.98 8.25 -8.51
N ALA A 22 19.61 7.57 -9.60
CA ALA A 22 18.30 6.98 -9.76
C ALA A 22 17.97 5.96 -8.63
N PRO A 23 16.76 6.02 -8.05
CA PRO A 23 16.22 4.99 -7.16
C PRO A 23 16.39 3.57 -7.72
N ARG A 24 16.82 2.64 -6.87
CA ARG A 24 17.00 1.22 -7.22
C ARG A 24 16.02 0.34 -6.45
N LEU A 25 14.78 0.33 -6.91
CA LEU A 25 13.77 -0.60 -6.38
C LEU A 25 13.75 -1.87 -7.22
N SER A 26 13.83 -3.03 -6.55
CA SER A 26 13.67 -4.36 -7.17
C SER A 26 12.24 -4.61 -7.68
N SER A 27 11.27 -3.94 -7.07
CA SER A 27 9.84 -4.07 -7.35
C SER A 27 9.08 -2.82 -6.88
N VAL A 28 7.87 -2.58 -7.38
CA VAL A 28 7.09 -1.37 -7.02
C VAL A 28 6.65 -1.39 -5.55
N ASP A 29 6.29 -2.56 -5.03
CA ASP A 29 5.94 -2.77 -3.62
C ASP A 29 7.14 -2.68 -2.67
N ALA A 30 8.38 -2.64 -3.19
CA ALA A 30 9.56 -2.31 -2.39
C ALA A 30 9.62 -0.84 -1.94
N ALA A 31 8.64 -0.02 -2.33
CA ALA A 31 8.41 1.30 -1.76
C ALA A 31 7.63 1.27 -0.42
N ILE A 32 7.10 0.10 -0.01
CA ILE A 32 6.42 -0.08 1.28
C ILE A 32 7.48 -0.31 2.38
N PRO A 33 7.56 0.58 3.40
CA PRO A 33 8.46 0.43 4.54
C PRO A 33 8.34 -0.92 5.24
N ASN A 34 9.47 -1.42 5.73
CA ASN A 34 9.54 -2.68 6.49
C ASN A 34 8.91 -2.59 7.88
N ASP A 35 8.85 -1.41 8.48
CA ASP A 35 8.39 -1.16 9.84
C ASP A 35 6.86 -0.96 9.95
N LEU A 36 6.14 -1.10 8.83
CA LEU A 36 4.68 -1.15 8.82
C LEU A 36 4.18 -2.51 9.30
N ASP A 37 3.11 -2.48 10.09
CA ASP A 37 2.59 -3.66 10.76
C ASP A 37 1.82 -4.57 9.80
N TRP A 38 1.11 -3.98 8.83
CA TRP A 38 0.26 -4.67 7.88
C TRP A 38 0.49 -4.15 6.48
N VAL A 39 0.37 -5.04 5.51
CA VAL A 39 0.34 -4.72 4.08
C VAL A 39 -0.81 -5.47 3.44
N VAL A 40 -1.70 -4.73 2.78
CA VAL A 40 -2.81 -5.27 2.00
C VAL A 40 -2.54 -5.00 0.53
N ARG A 41 -2.58 -6.05 -0.29
CA ARG A 41 -2.54 -5.99 -1.75
C ARG A 41 -3.95 -6.22 -2.30
N VAL A 42 -4.40 -5.36 -3.20
CA VAL A 42 -5.66 -5.53 -3.93
C VAL A 42 -5.38 -5.54 -5.42
N ASP A 43 -5.70 -6.64 -6.09
CA ASP A 43 -5.65 -6.76 -7.54
C ASP A 43 -6.98 -6.25 -8.12
N LEU A 44 -7.04 -4.93 -8.30
CA LEU A 44 -8.24 -4.26 -8.80
C LEU A 44 -8.60 -4.74 -10.20
N LYS A 45 -7.62 -5.12 -11.03
CA LYS A 45 -7.89 -5.66 -12.36
C LYS A 45 -8.62 -7.00 -12.26
N ARG A 46 -8.07 -7.98 -11.54
CA ARG A 46 -8.73 -9.28 -11.34
C ARG A 46 -10.09 -9.14 -10.65
N MET A 47 -10.20 -8.24 -9.67
CA MET A 47 -11.48 -7.97 -8.99
C MET A 47 -12.54 -7.43 -9.96
N ARG A 48 -12.16 -6.52 -10.88
CA ARG A 48 -13.08 -6.03 -11.93
C ARG A 48 -13.47 -7.14 -12.91
N ASP A 49 -12.52 -7.97 -13.30
CA ASP A 49 -12.74 -9.09 -14.22
C ASP A 49 -13.67 -10.15 -13.59
N ALA A 50 -13.55 -10.41 -12.28
CA ALA A 50 -14.33 -11.41 -11.56
C ALA A 50 -15.74 -10.94 -11.17
N LEU A 51 -15.89 -9.71 -10.65
CA LEU A 51 -17.17 -9.20 -10.15
C LEU A 51 -18.06 -8.62 -11.25
N GLY A 52 -17.49 -8.34 -12.42
CA GLY A 52 -18.18 -7.67 -13.52
C GLY A 52 -18.48 -6.19 -13.27
N PRO A 53 -18.91 -5.46 -14.30
CA PRO A 53 -19.02 -4.00 -14.27
C PRO A 53 -20.09 -3.47 -13.32
N ILE A 54 -21.15 -4.25 -13.03
CA ILE A 54 -22.29 -3.82 -12.20
C ILE A 54 -21.86 -3.69 -10.74
N ILE A 55 -21.23 -4.72 -10.18
CA ILE A 55 -20.80 -4.73 -8.77
C ILE A 55 -19.69 -3.68 -8.57
N VAL A 56 -18.74 -3.60 -9.49
CA VAL A 56 -17.68 -2.57 -9.48
C VAL A 56 -18.29 -1.17 -9.50
N GLY A 57 -19.34 -0.94 -10.29
CA GLY A 57 -20.05 0.34 -10.34
C GLY A 57 -20.66 0.73 -9.00
N ARG A 58 -21.27 -0.22 -8.28
CA ARG A 58 -21.86 0.02 -6.96
C ARG A 58 -20.82 0.33 -5.88
N ILE A 59 -19.76 -0.49 -5.80
CA ILE A 59 -18.63 -0.25 -4.89
C ILE A 59 -18.03 1.13 -5.14
N ARG A 60 -17.89 1.50 -6.42
CA ARG A 60 -17.40 2.82 -6.81
C ARG A 60 -18.32 3.95 -6.36
N GLN A 61 -19.62 3.81 -6.55
CA GLN A 61 -20.60 4.83 -6.15
C GLN A 61 -20.57 5.06 -4.63
N GLU A 62 -20.45 3.98 -3.84
CA GLU A 62 -20.31 4.06 -2.39
C GLU A 62 -18.99 4.73 -1.98
N ALA A 63 -17.88 4.38 -2.64
CA ALA A 63 -16.58 5.01 -2.38
C ALA A 63 -16.55 6.50 -2.76
N GLU A 64 -17.18 6.89 -3.87
CA GLU A 64 -17.32 8.29 -4.30
C GLU A 64 -18.17 9.10 -3.32
N ALA A 65 -19.29 8.53 -2.84
CA ALA A 65 -20.15 9.14 -1.82
C ALA A 65 -19.40 9.35 -0.48
N ALA A 66 -18.52 8.44 -0.10
CA ALA A 66 -17.73 8.53 1.14
C ALA A 66 -16.57 9.54 1.05
N SER A 67 -15.97 9.70 -0.13
CA SER A 67 -14.65 10.36 -0.26
C SER A 67 -14.68 11.76 -0.89
N GLY A 68 -15.80 12.16 -1.49
CA GLY A 68 -15.91 13.42 -2.23
C GLY A 68 -15.23 13.35 -3.61
N ASP A 69 -15.82 14.04 -4.58
CA ASP A 69 -15.72 13.69 -6.01
C ASP A 69 -14.44 14.16 -6.75
N LYS A 70 -13.45 14.76 -6.07
CA LYS A 70 -12.33 15.45 -6.77
C LYS A 70 -10.93 15.25 -6.19
N ASN A 71 -10.69 14.16 -5.46
CA ASN A 71 -9.33 13.86 -5.01
C ASN A 71 -8.58 13.05 -6.08
N SER A 72 -7.38 13.48 -6.47
CA SER A 72 -6.52 12.78 -7.44
C SER A 72 -6.24 11.32 -7.05
N LEU A 73 -6.33 11.01 -5.76
CA LEU A 73 -6.25 9.65 -5.24
C LEU A 73 -7.39 8.76 -5.79
N ASN A 74 -8.63 9.25 -5.83
CA ASN A 74 -9.77 8.50 -6.36
C ASN A 74 -9.62 8.25 -7.87
N LEU A 75 -9.09 9.22 -8.61
CA LEU A 75 -8.77 9.05 -10.03
C LEU A 75 -7.65 8.03 -10.23
N ALA A 76 -6.62 8.03 -9.37
CA ALA A 76 -5.56 7.04 -9.38
C ALA A 76 -6.11 5.62 -9.12
N PHE A 77 -7.00 5.44 -8.14
CA PHE A 77 -7.66 4.15 -7.89
C PHE A 77 -8.43 3.62 -9.10
N LYS A 78 -9.08 4.50 -9.88
CA LYS A 78 -9.81 4.11 -11.10
C LYS A 78 -8.87 3.58 -12.20
N GLN A 79 -7.63 4.08 -12.25
CA GLN A 79 -6.63 3.73 -13.26
C GLN A 79 -5.63 2.66 -12.77
N ALA A 80 -5.69 2.30 -11.49
CA ALA A 80 -4.84 1.29 -10.88
C ALA A 80 -5.30 -0.12 -11.27
N ASP A 81 -4.32 -0.97 -11.56
CA ASP A 81 -4.46 -2.41 -11.72
C ASP A 81 -4.20 -3.14 -10.41
N THR A 82 -3.23 -2.66 -9.62
CA THR A 82 -2.91 -3.23 -8.30
C THR A 82 -2.58 -2.11 -7.32
N VAL A 83 -3.06 -2.26 -6.09
CA VAL A 83 -2.78 -1.34 -4.98
C VAL A 83 -2.19 -2.11 -3.81
N TRP A 84 -1.14 -1.56 -3.21
CA TRP A 84 -0.61 -2.00 -1.93
C TRP A 84 -0.83 -0.88 -0.91
N ILE A 85 -1.34 -1.24 0.27
CA ILE A 85 -1.57 -0.33 1.39
C ILE A 85 -0.80 -0.90 2.56
N GLY A 86 0.32 -0.26 2.89
CA GLY A 86 1.06 -0.52 4.12
C GLY A 86 0.57 0.42 5.21
N PHE A 87 0.33 -0.08 6.42
CA PHE A 87 -0.10 0.74 7.55
C PHE A 87 0.32 0.19 8.91
N ARG A 88 0.41 1.08 9.91
CA ARG A 88 0.58 0.70 11.32
C ARG A 88 -0.76 0.34 11.93
N ALA A 89 -0.79 -0.64 12.83
CA ALA A 89 -1.97 -1.01 13.58
C ALA A 89 -2.36 0.14 14.53
N ALA A 90 -3.47 0.82 14.25
CA ALA A 90 -4.06 1.82 15.14
C ALA A 90 -5.49 1.41 15.56
N GLU A 91 -6.04 2.12 16.55
CA GLU A 91 -7.44 1.92 16.98
C GLU A 91 -8.44 2.25 15.87
N ARG A 92 -8.07 3.14 14.95
CA ARG A 92 -8.89 3.63 13.85
C ARG A 92 -8.10 3.60 12.55
N PHE A 93 -8.61 2.87 11.55
CA PHE A 93 -7.95 2.69 10.27
C PHE A 93 -7.76 4.01 9.51
N ASP A 94 -8.75 4.91 9.60
CA ASP A 94 -8.76 6.22 8.94
C ASP A 94 -7.73 7.21 9.50
N LEU A 95 -7.09 6.89 10.63
CA LEU A 95 -6.06 7.70 11.29
C LEU A 95 -4.67 7.06 11.23
N THR A 96 -4.51 5.97 10.46
CA THR A 96 -3.24 5.22 10.42
C THR A 96 -2.19 5.95 9.58
N ASP A 97 -0.94 5.91 10.06
CA ASP A 97 0.21 6.21 9.20
C ASP A 97 0.26 5.14 8.12
N ASN A 98 0.33 5.58 6.86
CA ASN A 98 0.17 4.68 5.74
C ASN A 98 1.04 5.08 4.54
N VAL A 99 1.32 4.07 3.74
CA VAL A 99 1.93 4.20 2.42
C VAL A 99 1.03 3.46 1.44
N VAL A 100 0.56 4.16 0.42
CA VAL A 100 -0.25 3.59 -0.66
C VAL A 100 0.57 3.58 -1.94
N VAL A 101 0.88 2.38 -2.42
CA VAL A 101 1.57 2.17 -3.68
C VAL A 101 0.56 1.68 -4.71
N MET A 102 0.54 2.28 -5.89
CA MET A 102 -0.34 1.90 -6.97
C MET A 102 0.45 1.58 -8.23
N ARG A 103 0.10 0.49 -8.89
CA ARG A 103 0.56 0.13 -10.23
C ARG A 103 -0.63 0.18 -11.19
N GLY A 104 -0.46 0.79 -12.35
CA GLY A 104 -1.52 0.92 -13.34
C GLY A 104 -1.06 1.68 -14.58
N ARG A 105 -1.99 2.41 -15.21
CA ARG A 105 -1.71 3.28 -16.35
C ARG A 105 -2.21 4.69 -16.07
N PHE A 106 -1.30 5.59 -15.72
CA PHE A 106 -1.58 6.93 -15.20
C PHE A 106 -1.33 8.06 -16.21
N THR A 107 -1.43 7.79 -17.52
CA THR A 107 -1.09 8.75 -18.59
C THR A 107 -1.95 10.02 -18.58
N ASP A 108 -3.22 9.87 -18.22
CA ASP A 108 -4.20 10.98 -18.22
C ASP A 108 -4.52 11.47 -16.80
N LEU A 109 -3.76 11.01 -15.81
CA LEU A 109 -3.98 11.40 -14.43
C LEU A 109 -3.46 12.82 -14.22
N GLN A 110 -4.39 13.75 -14.01
CA GLN A 110 -4.04 15.06 -13.46
C GLN A 110 -3.65 14.87 -12.00
N LEU A 111 -2.35 14.80 -11.77
CA LEU A 111 -1.76 14.74 -10.45
C LEU A 111 -2.11 16.01 -9.68
N PRO A 112 -2.21 15.93 -8.35
CA PRO A 112 -2.50 17.11 -7.56
C PRO A 112 -1.43 18.17 -7.84
N SER A 113 -1.91 19.34 -8.27
CA SER A 113 -1.11 20.50 -8.65
C SER A 113 -1.77 21.75 -8.08
N GLY A 114 -0.99 22.68 -7.51
CA GLY A 114 -1.50 23.90 -6.89
C GLY A 114 -0.52 24.45 -5.86
N GLU A 115 -0.86 25.56 -5.21
CA GLU A 115 -0.01 26.22 -4.19
C GLU A 115 0.36 25.28 -3.03
N ASP A 116 -0.53 24.34 -2.73
CA ASP A 116 -0.33 23.35 -1.68
C ASP A 116 0.69 22.27 -2.06
N TRP A 117 1.02 22.09 -3.34
CA TRP A 117 2.01 21.09 -3.77
C TRP A 117 3.26 21.78 -4.28
N GLY A 118 4.41 21.38 -3.72
CA GLY A 118 5.71 21.86 -4.14
C GLY A 118 6.05 21.52 -5.59
N PRO A 119 7.12 22.13 -6.12
CA PRO A 119 7.64 21.78 -7.43
C PRO A 119 8.03 20.30 -7.48
N GLU A 120 8.00 19.75 -8.67
CA GLU A 120 8.49 18.41 -8.93
C GLU A 120 10.01 18.36 -8.77
N THR A 121 10.50 17.34 -8.05
CA THR A 121 11.93 17.03 -7.94
C THR A 121 12.22 15.78 -8.77
N ASP A 122 13.11 15.90 -9.75
CA ASP A 122 13.63 14.75 -10.49
C ASP A 122 14.63 13.97 -9.63
N LEU A 123 14.41 12.66 -9.50
CA LEU A 123 15.27 11.74 -8.76
C LEU A 123 16.10 10.84 -9.70
N GLY A 124 15.91 10.96 -11.01
CA GLY A 124 16.52 10.09 -12.02
C GLY A 124 15.78 8.76 -12.22
N GLY A 125 16.04 8.07 -13.33
CA GLY A 125 15.41 6.78 -13.63
C GLY A 125 13.88 6.85 -13.69
N ASP A 126 13.37 7.93 -14.30
CA ASP A 126 11.94 8.29 -14.40
C ASP A 126 11.22 8.53 -13.06
N TRP A 127 11.96 8.61 -11.95
CA TRP A 127 11.41 8.93 -10.65
C TRP A 127 11.26 10.42 -10.45
N ARG A 128 10.08 10.81 -9.99
CA ARG A 128 9.72 12.19 -9.68
C ARG A 128 9.05 12.24 -8.32
N ARG A 129 9.30 13.30 -7.57
CA ARG A 129 8.74 13.50 -6.23
C ARG A 129 8.07 14.86 -6.10
N ARG A 130 6.91 14.90 -5.46
CA ARG A 130 6.24 16.13 -5.02
C ARG A 130 5.94 16.04 -3.53
N SER A 131 6.00 17.18 -2.83
CA SER A 131 5.65 17.25 -1.41
C SER A 131 4.57 18.30 -1.21
N GLN A 132 3.57 17.97 -0.40
CA GLN A 132 2.53 18.90 -0.01
C GLN A 132 3.05 19.86 1.07
N ARG A 133 2.57 21.10 1.07
CA ARG A 133 2.86 22.20 1.99
C ARG A 133 1.67 22.43 2.92
N GLY A 134 1.81 23.31 3.90
CA GLY A 134 0.74 23.64 4.85
C GLY A 134 0.57 22.64 5.99
N LYS A 135 -0.45 22.84 6.84
CA LYS A 135 -0.78 21.93 7.96
C LYS A 135 -1.75 20.85 7.47
N LEU A 136 -1.33 19.59 7.55
CA LEU A 136 -2.16 18.43 7.23
C LEU A 136 -2.35 17.56 8.47
N GLN A 137 -3.33 16.67 8.41
CA GLN A 137 -3.43 15.60 9.40
C GLN A 137 -2.38 14.53 9.10
N ARG A 138 -1.84 13.90 10.15
CA ARG A 138 -0.67 12.99 10.06
C ARG A 138 -0.83 11.84 9.06
N PHE A 139 -2.07 11.35 8.88
CA PHE A 139 -2.40 10.25 7.97
C PHE A 139 -2.62 10.67 6.51
N GLN A 140 -2.71 11.98 6.23
CA GLN A 140 -2.94 12.48 4.88
C GLN A 140 -1.64 12.35 4.05
N PRO A 141 -1.75 12.08 2.73
CA PRO A 141 -0.58 12.03 1.86
C PRO A 141 0.19 13.35 1.89
N ARG A 142 1.42 13.32 2.39
CA ARG A 142 2.32 14.47 2.44
C ARG A 142 3.33 14.45 1.30
N ARG A 143 3.62 13.26 0.76
CA ARG A 143 4.57 13.07 -0.32
C ARG A 143 4.02 12.12 -1.37
N LEU A 144 4.28 12.46 -2.61
CA LEU A 144 3.92 11.69 -3.79
C LEU A 144 5.19 11.36 -4.56
N TYR A 145 5.43 10.08 -4.82
CA TYR A 145 6.41 9.63 -5.81
C TYR A 145 5.71 9.11 -7.05
N LEU A 146 6.37 9.29 -8.18
CA LEU A 146 5.96 8.79 -9.47
C LEU A 146 7.15 8.12 -10.13
N ARG A 147 6.91 6.99 -10.80
CA ARG A 147 7.88 6.40 -11.73
C ARG A 147 7.22 6.26 -13.09
N GLY A 148 7.75 6.94 -14.10
CA GLY A 148 7.16 6.96 -15.43
C GLY A 148 5.68 7.35 -15.39
N ASN A 149 4.83 6.54 -16.03
CA ASN A 149 3.36 6.67 -16.02
C ASN A 149 2.66 5.43 -15.45
N ASP A 150 3.39 4.56 -14.74
CA ASP A 150 2.87 3.25 -14.32
C ASP A 150 2.80 3.04 -12.80
N THR A 151 3.44 3.94 -12.04
CA THR A 151 3.62 3.78 -10.59
C THR A 151 3.37 5.10 -9.87
N LEU A 152 2.58 5.04 -8.81
CA LEU A 152 2.37 6.13 -7.85
C LEU A 152 2.62 5.63 -6.43
N VAL A 153 3.22 6.46 -5.59
CA VAL A 153 3.40 6.18 -4.16
C VAL A 153 2.96 7.39 -3.34
N PHE A 154 1.88 7.23 -2.59
CA PHE A 154 1.39 8.22 -1.63
C PHE A 154 1.92 7.87 -0.25
N VAL A 155 2.50 8.85 0.44
CA VAL A 155 3.20 8.64 1.71
C VAL A 155 2.66 9.62 2.73
N SER A 156 2.19 9.11 3.87
CA SER A 156 1.82 9.95 5.01
C SER A 156 3.06 10.66 5.58
N GLU A 157 2.87 11.74 6.34
CA GLU A 157 4.00 12.52 6.88
C GLU A 157 4.95 11.66 7.76
N ALA A 158 4.38 10.75 8.54
CA ALA A 158 5.13 9.88 9.44
C ALA A 158 6.04 8.87 8.72
N GLU A 159 5.69 8.49 7.48
CA GLU A 159 6.38 7.43 6.74
C GLU A 159 7.38 7.98 5.71
N ILE A 160 7.51 9.32 5.61
CA ILE A 160 8.41 9.97 4.66
C ILE A 160 9.85 9.45 4.81
N ASP A 161 10.39 9.42 6.03
CA ASP A 161 11.79 9.06 6.22
C ASP A 161 12.06 7.58 5.89
N SER A 162 11.12 6.69 6.23
CA SER A 162 11.21 5.28 5.87
C SER A 162 11.10 5.06 4.36
N VAL A 163 10.18 5.74 3.68
CA VAL A 163 10.08 5.65 2.20
C VAL A 163 11.29 6.27 1.51
N ASN A 164 11.84 7.39 2.01
CA ASN A 164 13.06 7.98 1.45
C ASN A 164 14.24 6.99 1.52
N ARG A 165 14.36 6.23 2.62
CA ARG A 165 15.41 5.20 2.75
C ARG A 165 15.28 4.11 1.69
N GLN A 166 14.06 3.64 1.43
CA GLN A 166 13.85 2.61 0.41
C GLN A 166 14.00 3.14 -1.02
N ILE A 167 13.31 4.23 -1.35
CA ILE A 167 13.29 4.76 -2.72
C ILE A 167 14.61 5.47 -3.04
N GLU A 168 14.99 6.48 -2.26
CA GLU A 168 16.11 7.36 -2.60
C GLU A 168 17.47 6.77 -2.20
N ARG A 169 17.54 5.99 -1.10
CA ARG A 169 18.80 5.37 -0.64
C ARG A 169 18.97 3.91 -1.07
N GLY A 170 17.92 3.28 -1.60
CA GLY A 170 17.97 1.90 -2.06
C GLY A 170 18.15 0.87 -0.94
N GLU A 171 17.78 1.20 0.29
CA GLU A 171 17.83 0.26 1.43
C GLU A 171 16.81 -0.86 1.21
N GLN A 172 17.25 -2.12 1.31
CA GLN A 172 16.44 -3.32 1.09
C GLN A 172 16.36 -4.11 2.40
N ASP A 173 15.44 -3.70 3.27
CA ASP A 173 15.18 -4.43 4.52
C ASP A 173 14.11 -5.52 4.34
N PRO A 174 14.16 -6.61 5.12
CA PRO A 174 13.08 -7.59 5.17
C PRO A 174 11.75 -6.91 5.56
N ARG A 175 10.73 -7.06 4.71
CA ARG A 175 9.42 -6.43 4.87
C ARG A 175 8.31 -7.47 4.96
N VAL A 176 7.20 -7.06 5.56
CA VAL A 176 5.93 -7.78 5.44
C VAL A 176 5.51 -7.69 3.97
N SER A 177 5.33 -8.84 3.32
CA SER A 177 4.95 -8.89 1.91
C SER A 177 3.76 -9.83 1.76
N PRO A 178 2.61 -9.34 1.28
CA PRO A 178 1.46 -10.20 1.01
C PRO A 178 1.75 -11.10 -0.20
N PRO A 179 1.08 -12.26 -0.30
CA PRO A 179 1.14 -13.09 -1.50
C PRO A 179 0.83 -12.30 -2.79
N ASP A 180 1.44 -12.69 -3.91
CA ASP A 180 1.24 -12.09 -5.22
C ASP A 180 0.03 -12.66 -6.00
N ARG A 181 -0.80 -13.47 -5.31
CA ARG A 181 -2.01 -14.14 -5.82
C ARG A 181 -3.28 -13.63 -5.14
N GLY A 182 -4.43 -14.05 -5.66
CA GLY A 182 -5.75 -13.58 -5.22
C GLY A 182 -6.13 -12.19 -5.71
N VAL A 183 -7.42 -11.86 -5.56
CA VAL A 183 -7.98 -10.51 -5.77
C VAL A 183 -7.67 -9.58 -4.60
N LEU A 184 -7.52 -10.15 -3.41
CA LEU A 184 -7.09 -9.49 -2.20
C LEU A 184 -6.07 -10.39 -1.51
N ALA A 185 -4.96 -9.83 -1.07
CA ALA A 185 -3.97 -10.52 -0.27
C ALA A 185 -3.52 -9.62 0.87
N PHE A 186 -3.10 -10.21 1.97
CA PHE A 186 -2.65 -9.47 3.14
C PHE A 186 -1.49 -10.21 3.80
N ALA A 187 -0.65 -9.45 4.48
CA ALA A 187 0.30 -9.96 5.44
C ALA A 187 0.43 -8.95 6.58
N GLY A 188 0.67 -9.44 7.79
CA GLY A 188 0.79 -8.58 8.95
C GLY A 188 1.49 -9.24 10.12
N ARG A 189 2.10 -8.40 10.95
CA ARG A 189 2.68 -8.77 12.24
C ARG A 189 1.57 -8.79 13.28
N VAL A 190 1.45 -9.92 13.95
CA VAL A 190 0.44 -10.12 14.98
C VAL A 190 0.99 -9.65 16.32
N ASN A 191 2.21 -10.09 16.67
CA ASN A 191 2.85 -9.72 17.92
C ASN A 191 3.62 -8.38 17.79
N LEU A 192 2.99 -7.29 18.22
CA LEU A 192 3.57 -5.95 18.20
C LEU A 192 4.03 -5.48 19.59
N GLY A 193 4.32 -6.41 20.50
CA GLY A 193 4.65 -6.11 21.90
C GLY A 193 3.49 -5.53 22.71
N LYS A 194 2.27 -5.49 22.15
CA LYS A 194 1.02 -5.16 22.85
C LYS A 194 0.08 -6.36 22.84
N PRO A 195 -0.62 -6.65 23.95
CA PRO A 195 -1.62 -7.71 23.99
C PRO A 195 -2.68 -7.55 22.89
N LEU A 196 -3.03 -8.63 22.20
CA LEU A 196 -4.13 -8.61 21.23
C LEU A 196 -5.46 -8.16 21.85
N SER A 197 -5.66 -8.39 23.15
CA SER A 197 -6.85 -7.95 23.90
C SER A 197 -7.07 -6.43 23.87
N ASP A 198 -6.03 -5.66 23.58
CA ASP A 198 -6.09 -4.21 23.56
C ASP A 198 -6.61 -3.69 22.21
N ARG A 199 -6.70 -4.56 21.19
CA ARG A 199 -7.23 -4.20 19.87
C ARG A 199 -8.77 -4.31 19.86
N PRO A 200 -9.51 -3.27 19.42
CA PRO A 200 -10.98 -3.29 19.40
C PRO A 200 -11.56 -4.51 18.68
N TRP A 201 -11.06 -4.83 17.48
CA TRP A 201 -11.52 -5.98 16.68
C TRP A 201 -11.33 -7.33 17.40
N ALA A 202 -10.30 -7.46 18.24
CA ALA A 202 -10.02 -8.70 18.95
C ALA A 202 -10.93 -8.91 20.16
N ARG A 203 -11.57 -7.84 20.67
CA ARG A 203 -12.61 -7.94 21.71
C ARG A 203 -13.92 -8.46 21.15
N GLU A 204 -14.25 -8.05 19.93
CA GLU A 204 -15.47 -8.43 19.21
C GLU A 204 -15.39 -9.84 18.60
N ARG A 205 -14.17 -10.37 18.40
CA ARG A 205 -13.91 -11.67 17.78
C ARG A 205 -13.00 -12.54 18.66
N PRO A 206 -13.50 -13.06 19.80
CA PRO A 206 -12.69 -13.80 20.76
C PRO A 206 -12.09 -15.10 20.19
N GLU A 207 -12.72 -15.71 19.19
CA GLU A 207 -12.25 -16.91 18.49
C GLU A 207 -10.99 -16.61 17.67
N ILE A 208 -11.03 -15.53 16.88
CA ILE A 208 -9.89 -15.05 16.09
C ILE A 208 -8.76 -14.65 17.03
N ARG A 209 -9.07 -13.93 18.11
CA ARG A 209 -8.07 -13.58 19.13
C ARG A 209 -7.41 -14.81 19.74
N LYS A 210 -8.18 -15.88 20.00
CA LYS A 210 -7.63 -17.12 20.56
C LYS A 210 -6.71 -17.82 19.56
N LEU A 211 -7.06 -17.82 18.28
CA LEU A 211 -6.21 -18.36 17.22
C LEU A 211 -4.88 -17.58 17.14
N LEU A 212 -4.95 -16.25 17.18
CA LEU A 212 -3.80 -15.38 16.95
C LEU A 212 -2.93 -15.08 18.19
N ARG A 213 -3.30 -15.56 19.38
CA ARG A 213 -2.71 -15.17 20.68
C ARG A 213 -1.17 -15.16 20.69
N ASP A 214 -0.58 -16.18 20.10
CA ASP A 214 0.85 -16.45 20.11
C ASP A 214 1.43 -16.51 18.69
N ALA A 215 0.68 -16.00 17.71
CA ALA A 215 1.14 -15.89 16.34
C ALA A 215 2.15 -14.73 16.21
N ASP A 216 3.18 -14.92 15.41
CA ASP A 216 4.16 -13.89 15.08
C ASP A 216 3.68 -13.07 13.87
N ALA A 217 3.25 -13.79 12.83
CA ALA A 217 2.75 -13.23 11.59
C ALA A 217 1.49 -13.96 11.10
N VAL A 218 0.73 -13.27 10.28
CA VAL A 218 -0.38 -13.84 9.52
C VAL A 218 -0.31 -13.33 8.10
N SER A 219 -0.57 -14.20 7.13
CA SER A 219 -0.75 -13.82 5.75
C SER A 219 -1.90 -14.59 5.14
N GLY A 220 -2.40 -14.13 4.01
CA GLY A 220 -3.49 -14.82 3.35
C GLY A 220 -3.92 -14.11 2.08
N PHE A 221 -4.84 -14.75 1.37
CA PHE A 221 -5.46 -14.19 0.19
C PHE A 221 -6.88 -14.71 0.00
N ILE A 222 -7.63 -13.94 -0.79
CA ILE A 222 -8.96 -14.26 -1.27
C ILE A 222 -8.87 -14.34 -2.79
N ASP A 223 -9.35 -15.44 -3.36
CA ASP A 223 -9.56 -15.61 -4.79
C ASP A 223 -11.05 -15.74 -5.11
N LEU A 224 -11.43 -15.36 -6.32
CA LEU A 224 -12.79 -15.44 -6.83
C LEU A 224 -12.78 -16.35 -8.05
N GLU A 225 -13.19 -17.60 -7.88
CA GLU A 225 -13.20 -18.63 -8.93
C GLU A 225 -14.62 -19.15 -9.13
N ALA A 226 -15.13 -19.08 -10.37
CA ALA A 226 -16.43 -19.67 -10.75
C ALA A 226 -17.64 -19.27 -9.87
N GLY A 227 -17.60 -18.08 -9.26
CA GLY A 227 -18.65 -17.59 -8.35
C GLY A 227 -18.47 -18.00 -6.88
N GLU A 228 -17.39 -18.70 -6.55
CA GLU A 228 -17.01 -19.06 -5.19
C GLU A 228 -15.80 -18.22 -4.73
N ALA A 229 -15.81 -17.85 -3.45
CA ALA A 229 -14.68 -17.20 -2.82
C ALA A 229 -13.80 -18.24 -2.12
N ARG A 230 -12.55 -18.37 -2.57
CA ARG A 230 -11.55 -19.18 -1.87
C ARG A 230 -10.74 -18.27 -0.95
N VAL A 231 -10.69 -18.60 0.33
CA VAL A 231 -9.88 -17.90 1.33
C VAL A 231 -8.80 -18.86 1.82
N GLU A 232 -7.54 -18.43 1.77
CA GLU A 232 -6.41 -19.15 2.35
C GLU A 232 -5.70 -18.22 3.33
N VAL A 233 -5.44 -18.71 4.54
CA VAL A 233 -4.81 -17.94 5.61
C VAL A 233 -3.71 -18.79 6.23
N ASP A 234 -2.50 -18.27 6.20
CA ASP A 234 -1.31 -18.83 6.82
C ASP A 234 -1.02 -18.06 8.12
N VAL A 235 -0.81 -18.79 9.22
CA VAL A 235 -0.49 -18.20 10.52
C VAL A 235 0.82 -18.79 11.00
N ASP A 236 1.80 -17.92 11.22
CA ASP A 236 3.13 -18.32 11.67
C ASP A 236 3.20 -18.24 13.19
N TYR A 237 3.66 -19.34 13.81
CA TYR A 237 3.90 -19.43 15.24
C TYR A 237 5.37 -19.74 15.49
N VAL A 238 5.91 -19.20 16.57
CA VAL A 238 7.28 -19.50 17.01
C VAL A 238 7.39 -20.95 17.53
N ASP A 239 6.34 -21.45 18.18
CA ASP A 239 6.30 -22.79 18.79
C ASP A 239 5.40 -23.76 18.00
N SER A 240 5.98 -24.90 17.60
CA SER A 240 5.26 -25.93 16.83
C SER A 240 4.11 -26.62 17.57
N THR A 241 4.18 -26.71 18.90
CA THR A 241 3.11 -27.25 19.75
C THR A 241 1.93 -26.29 19.76
N VAL A 242 2.22 -24.99 19.89
CA VAL A 242 1.21 -23.93 19.79
C VAL A 242 0.58 -23.91 18.40
N ALA A 243 1.39 -24.01 17.33
CA ALA A 243 0.91 -24.10 15.96
C ALA A 243 -0.08 -25.26 15.77
N LYS A 244 0.27 -26.46 16.27
CA LYS A 244 -0.61 -27.63 16.19
C LYS A 244 -1.92 -27.42 16.94
N ALA A 245 -1.86 -26.92 18.18
CA ALA A 245 -3.06 -26.65 18.97
C ALA A 245 -3.99 -25.60 18.31
N ALA A 246 -3.40 -24.58 17.69
CA ALA A 246 -4.11 -23.57 16.92
C ALA A 246 -4.76 -24.17 15.66
N GLY A 247 -4.05 -25.05 14.93
CA GLY A 247 -4.60 -25.77 13.77
C GLY A 247 -5.79 -26.66 14.12
N ASP A 248 -5.71 -27.42 15.22
CA ASP A 248 -6.82 -28.23 15.72
C ASP A 248 -8.02 -27.35 16.11
N GLN A 249 -7.78 -26.16 16.64
CA GLN A 249 -8.83 -25.20 16.95
C GLN A 249 -9.46 -24.58 15.70
N ALA A 250 -8.65 -24.21 14.70
CA ALA A 250 -9.13 -23.66 13.43
C ALA A 250 -10.02 -24.66 12.71
N THR A 251 -9.61 -25.93 12.67
CA THR A 251 -10.39 -27.02 12.06
C THR A 251 -11.78 -27.13 12.68
N ARG A 252 -11.86 -27.18 14.02
CA ARG A 252 -13.15 -27.22 14.73
C ARG A 252 -14.02 -25.98 14.48
N LEU A 253 -13.41 -24.81 14.35
CA LEU A 253 -14.14 -23.57 14.04
C LEU A 253 -14.72 -23.63 12.63
N LEU A 254 -13.94 -24.09 11.65
CA LEU A 254 -14.40 -24.26 10.26
C LEU A 254 -15.53 -25.28 10.15
N GLU A 255 -15.40 -26.43 10.83
CA GLU A 255 -16.46 -27.44 10.91
C GLU A 255 -17.75 -26.88 11.50
N ALA A 256 -17.64 -26.10 12.59
CA ALA A 256 -18.79 -25.44 13.20
C ALA A 256 -19.44 -24.40 12.28
N MET A 257 -18.64 -23.60 11.56
CA MET A 257 -19.16 -22.64 10.59
C MET A 257 -19.86 -23.32 9.41
N GLN A 258 -19.31 -24.42 8.90
CA GLN A 258 -19.94 -25.21 7.84
C GLN A 258 -21.27 -25.85 8.30
N ALA A 259 -21.32 -26.32 9.54
CA ALA A 259 -22.53 -26.90 10.12
C ALA A 259 -23.67 -25.88 10.31
N LEU A 260 -23.35 -24.60 10.45
CA LEU A 260 -24.34 -23.52 10.59
C LEU A 260 -24.99 -23.11 9.25
N GLY A 261 -24.51 -23.62 8.11
CA GLY A 261 -25.00 -23.23 6.78
C GLY A 261 -24.59 -21.80 6.39
N PRO A 262 -24.80 -21.39 5.13
CA PRO A 262 -24.41 -20.04 4.69
C PRO A 262 -25.26 -18.97 5.39
N PRO A 263 -24.66 -17.99 6.09
CA PRO A 263 -25.41 -16.89 6.70
C PRO A 263 -25.76 -15.76 5.70
N PHE A 264 -25.75 -16.00 4.39
CA PHE A 264 -25.71 -14.95 3.38
C PHE A 264 -26.99 -14.69 2.59
N ASP A 265 -28.08 -15.43 2.85
CA ASP A 265 -29.35 -15.23 2.11
C ASP A 265 -30.17 -14.01 2.58
N GLU A 266 -29.78 -13.33 3.67
CA GLU A 266 -30.54 -12.18 4.22
C GLU A 266 -29.90 -10.80 3.99
N LEU A 267 -28.90 -10.67 3.11
CA LEU A 267 -28.32 -9.37 2.71
C LEU A 267 -28.68 -8.97 1.28
N GLY A 268 -29.93 -9.23 0.88
CA GLY A 268 -30.55 -8.73 -0.36
C GLY A 268 -30.97 -7.27 -0.28
#